data_AF-A0A940B1K2-F1
#
_entry.id   AF-A0A940B1K2-F1
#
_cell.length_a   1.000
_cell.length_b   1.000
_cell.length_c   1.000
_cell.angle_alpha   90.00
_cell.angle_beta   90.00
_cell.angle_gamma   90.00
#
_symmetry.space_group_name_H-M   'P 1'
#
loop_
_entity.id
_entity.type
_entity.pdbx_description
1 polymer ?
#
loop_
_entity_poly.entity_id
_entity_poly.type
_entity_poly.pdbx_seq_one_letter_code
_entity_poly.pdbx_strand_id
1 'polypeptide(L)'
;MNAKQSLSSISANQDLWVEQFRQEIFERDYKSGMSAAENRGIAIGEARGEKRGKELGRTEAKFEAARNMLTQGMDADKIAQWLALPLETVQQLANELQTKA
;
A
#
# COMPACT_ATOMS: atom_id res chain seq x y z
N MET A 1 9.41 -59.81 -30.81
CA MET A 1 8.77 -58.50 -30.49
C MET A 1 9.17 -57.51 -31.57
N ASN A 2 8.22 -56.83 -32.20
CA ASN A 2 8.47 -55.90 -33.30
C ASN A 2 9.13 -54.63 -32.78
N ALA A 3 10.35 -54.31 -33.22
CA ALA A 3 11.11 -53.12 -32.79
C ALA A 3 10.34 -51.79 -32.99
N LYS A 4 9.41 -51.74 -33.96
CA LYS A 4 8.51 -50.60 -34.18
C LYS A 4 7.48 -50.40 -33.06
N GLN A 5 7.00 -51.48 -32.45
CA GLN A 5 6.04 -51.41 -31.33
C GLN A 5 6.72 -50.94 -30.03
N SER A 6 8.00 -51.29 -29.85
CA SER A 6 8.83 -50.85 -28.71
C SER A 6 9.15 -49.34 -28.77
N LEU A 7 9.45 -48.83 -29.97
CA LEU A 7 9.71 -47.41 -30.22
C LEU A 7 8.47 -46.54 -30.02
N SER A 8 7.28 -46.99 -30.47
CA SER A 8 6.04 -46.24 -30.25
C SER A 8 5.64 -46.20 -28.78
N SER A 9 5.90 -47.25 -28.00
CA SER A 9 5.62 -47.25 -26.56
C SER A 9 6.60 -46.38 -25.76
N ILE A 10 7.86 -46.27 -26.19
CA ILE A 10 8.85 -45.35 -25.59
C ILE A 10 8.54 -43.89 -25.98
N SER A 11 8.17 -43.64 -27.24
CA SER A 11 7.73 -42.33 -27.74
C SER A 11 6.46 -41.83 -27.04
N ALA A 12 5.44 -42.69 -26.90
CA ALA A 12 4.21 -42.34 -26.18
C ALA A 12 4.50 -41.97 -24.72
N ASN A 13 5.49 -42.60 -24.08
CA ASN A 13 5.91 -42.26 -22.73
C ASN A 13 6.70 -40.94 -22.67
N GLN A 14 7.49 -40.64 -23.70
CA GLN A 14 8.22 -39.37 -23.82
C GLN A 14 7.26 -38.19 -24.06
N ASP A 15 6.26 -38.35 -24.94
CA ASP A 15 5.25 -37.31 -25.20
C ASP A 15 4.38 -37.06 -23.96
N LEU A 16 4.01 -38.11 -23.22
CA LEU A 16 3.31 -37.99 -21.94
C LEU A 16 4.16 -37.27 -20.89
N TRP A 17 5.46 -37.55 -20.81
CA TRP A 17 6.38 -36.86 -19.90
C TRP A 17 6.50 -35.37 -20.26
N VAL A 18 6.56 -35.04 -21.55
CA VAL A 18 6.61 -33.64 -22.02
C VAL A 18 5.33 -32.89 -21.67
N GLU A 19 4.16 -33.49 -21.88
CA GLU A 19 2.89 -32.85 -21.53
C GLU A 19 2.72 -32.70 -20.01
N GLN A 20 3.08 -33.71 -19.22
CA GLN A 20 3.08 -33.60 -17.76
C GLN A 20 4.03 -32.48 -17.29
N PHE A 21 5.24 -32.43 -17.82
CA PHE A 21 6.23 -31.42 -17.46
C PHE A 21 5.77 -30.01 -17.85
N ARG A 22 5.06 -29.85 -18.98
CA ARG A 22 4.43 -28.57 -19.35
C ARG A 22 3.36 -28.14 -18.36
N GLN A 23 2.52 -29.07 -17.91
CA GLN A 23 1.51 -28.77 -16.89
C GLN A 23 2.16 -28.37 -15.57
N GLU A 24 3.19 -29.11 -15.13
CA GLU A 24 3.93 -28.80 -13.90
C GLU A 24 4.62 -27.42 -13.98
N ILE A 25 5.25 -27.09 -15.11
CA ILE A 25 5.83 -25.75 -15.34
C ILE A 25 4.73 -24.69 -15.31
N PHE A 26 3.63 -24.89 -16.02
CA PHE A 26 2.53 -23.93 -16.06
C PHE A 26 1.98 -23.67 -14.66
N GLU A 27 1.72 -24.72 -13.90
CA GLU A 27 1.24 -24.59 -12.52
C GLU A 27 2.23 -23.86 -11.63
N ARG A 28 3.52 -24.18 -11.73
CA ARG A 28 4.57 -23.52 -10.94
C ARG A 28 4.68 -22.05 -11.31
N ASP A 29 4.72 -21.73 -12.59
CA ASP A 29 4.88 -20.37 -13.09
C ASP A 29 3.64 -19.54 -12.78
N TYR A 30 2.44 -20.12 -12.89
CA TYR A 30 1.19 -19.50 -12.47
C TYR A 30 1.17 -19.21 -10.97
N LYS A 31 1.47 -20.21 -10.13
CA LYS A 31 1.49 -20.05 -8.65
C LYS A 31 2.54 -19.03 -8.21
N SER A 32 3.75 -19.10 -8.75
CA SER A 32 4.83 -18.17 -8.43
C SER A 32 4.54 -16.75 -8.93
N GLY A 33 3.99 -16.61 -10.14
CA GLY A 33 3.56 -15.33 -10.69
C GLY A 33 2.46 -14.68 -9.86
N MET A 34 1.46 -15.46 -9.44
CA MET A 34 0.37 -14.98 -8.58
C MET A 34 0.88 -14.54 -7.21
N SER A 35 1.72 -15.36 -6.56
CA SER A 35 2.32 -15.02 -5.27
C SER A 35 3.20 -13.77 -5.36
N ALA A 36 3.99 -13.62 -6.42
CA ALA A 36 4.79 -12.43 -6.64
C ALA A 36 3.92 -11.17 -6.85
N ALA A 37 2.81 -11.30 -7.59
CA ALA A 37 1.86 -10.21 -7.80
C ALA A 37 1.16 -9.80 -6.49
N GLU A 38 0.72 -10.76 -5.68
CA GLU A 38 0.10 -10.53 -4.38
C GLU A 38 1.07 -9.83 -3.41
N ASN A 39 2.28 -10.38 -3.24
CA ASN A 39 3.31 -9.80 -2.38
C ASN A 39 3.66 -8.36 -2.80
N ARG A 40 3.76 -8.10 -4.11
CA ARG A 40 4.00 -6.76 -4.64
C ARG A 40 2.84 -5.83 -4.37
N GLY A 41 1.61 -6.31 -4.52
CA GLY A 41 0.39 -5.55 -4.21
C GLY A 41 0.35 -5.12 -2.74
N ILE A 42 0.62 -6.06 -1.83
CA ILE A 42 0.67 -5.81 -0.38
C ILE A 42 1.76 -4.79 -0.07
N ALA A 43 3.00 -4.99 -0.54
CA ALA A 43 4.12 -4.09 -0.26
C ALA A 43 3.85 -2.65 -0.76
N ILE A 44 3.25 -2.50 -1.96
CA ILE A 44 2.87 -1.19 -2.47
C ILE A 44 1.74 -0.57 -1.64
N GLY A 45 0.75 -1.38 -1.25
CA GLY A 45 -0.37 -0.97 -0.42
C GLY A 45 0.08 -0.43 0.94
N GLU A 46 0.91 -1.20 1.64
CA GLU A 46 1.48 -0.83 2.94
C GLU A 46 2.33 0.43 2.85
N ALA A 47 3.26 0.52 1.88
CA ALA A 47 4.11 1.70 1.72
C ALA A 47 3.29 2.97 1.44
N ARG A 48 2.24 2.87 0.60
CA ARG A 48 1.33 3.99 0.32
C ARG A 48 0.49 4.35 1.53
N GLY A 49 -0.02 3.36 2.25
CA GLY A 49 -0.82 3.53 3.46
C GLY A 49 -0.02 4.21 4.56
N GLU A 50 1.19 3.74 4.83
CA GLU A 50 2.08 4.32 5.84
C GLU A 50 2.46 5.77 5.50
N LYS A 51 2.81 6.05 4.24
CA LYS A 51 3.12 7.43 3.81
C LYS A 51 1.93 8.37 4.02
N ARG A 52 0.74 7.98 3.55
CA ARG A 52 -0.49 8.78 3.72
C ARG A 52 -0.84 8.96 5.18
N GLY A 53 -0.77 7.90 5.98
CA GLY A 53 -1.05 7.93 7.41
C GLY A 53 -0.10 8.88 8.16
N LYS A 54 1.20 8.85 7.86
CA LYS A 54 2.18 9.77 8.45
C LYS A 54 1.92 11.23 8.05
N GLU A 55 1.58 11.50 6.80
CA GLU A 55 1.28 12.86 6.32
C GLU A 55 -0.01 13.41 6.95
N LEU A 56 -1.07 12.61 7.00
CA LEU A 56 -2.34 12.96 7.65
C LEU A 56 -2.14 13.16 9.15
N GLY A 57 -1.49 12.23 9.84
CA GLY A 57 -1.26 12.32 11.28
C GLY A 57 -0.40 13.54 11.66
N ARG A 58 0.62 13.88 10.87
CA ARG A 58 1.40 15.13 11.08
C ARG A 58 0.53 16.38 10.92
N THR A 59 -0.38 16.36 9.96
CA THR A 59 -1.28 17.49 9.69
C THR A 59 -2.31 17.62 10.81
N GLU A 60 -2.99 16.54 11.18
CA GLU A 60 -3.95 16.50 12.28
C GLU A 60 -3.33 16.90 13.62
N ALA A 61 -2.12 16.42 13.93
CA ALA A 61 -1.41 16.80 15.15
C ALA A 61 -1.09 18.30 15.20
N LYS A 62 -0.75 18.93 14.07
CA LYS A 62 -0.56 20.39 14.00
C LYS A 62 -1.87 21.13 14.26
N PHE A 63 -2.98 20.68 13.69
CA PHE A 63 -4.29 21.27 13.93
C PHE A 63 -4.75 21.13 15.39
N GLU A 64 -4.55 19.95 15.98
CA GLU A 64 -4.84 19.71 17.38
C GLU A 64 -3.98 20.59 18.30
N ALA A 65 -2.68 20.69 18.02
CA ALA A 65 -1.79 21.60 18.74
C ALA A 65 -2.26 23.06 18.61
N ALA A 66 -2.64 23.51 17.40
CA ALA A 66 -3.17 24.85 17.19
C ALA A 66 -4.45 25.10 18.00
N ARG A 67 -5.39 24.14 18.04
CA ARG A 67 -6.60 24.22 18.88
C ARG A 67 -6.26 24.41 20.34
N ASN A 68 -5.36 23.57 20.87
CA ASN A 68 -4.95 23.61 22.27
C ASN A 68 -4.22 24.90 22.63
N MET A 69 -3.46 25.48 21.70
CA MET A 69 -2.81 26.77 21.90
C MET A 69 -3.81 27.93 21.89
N LEU A 70 -4.76 27.92 20.94
CA LEU A 70 -5.81 28.93 20.85
C LEU A 70 -6.72 28.92 22.08
N THR A 71 -7.10 27.75 22.61
CA THR A 71 -7.90 27.65 23.85
C THR A 71 -7.15 28.15 25.08
N GLN A 72 -5.82 28.14 25.07
CA GLN A 72 -4.97 28.74 26.11
C GLN A 72 -4.79 30.26 25.92
N GLY A 73 -5.42 30.86 24.91
CA GLY A 73 -5.34 32.30 24.66
C GLY A 73 -4.04 32.75 24.02
N MET A 74 -3.29 31.84 23.38
CA MET A 74 -2.12 32.23 22.57
C MET A 74 -2.54 32.94 21.29
N ASP A 75 -1.65 33.82 20.83
CA ASP A 75 -1.82 34.65 19.65
C ASP A 75 -1.74 33.84 18.35
N ALA A 76 -2.69 34.07 17.43
CA ALA A 76 -2.84 33.31 16.18
C ALA A 76 -1.63 33.46 15.26
N ASP A 77 -1.01 34.65 15.24
CA ASP A 77 0.19 34.92 14.43
C ASP A 77 1.38 34.06 14.86
N LYS A 78 1.60 33.96 16.18
CA LYS A 78 2.68 33.13 16.76
C LYS A 78 2.43 31.64 16.53
N ILE A 79 1.18 31.19 16.67
CA ILE A 79 0.79 29.80 16.43
C ILE A 79 1.03 29.41 14.96
N ALA A 80 0.62 30.27 14.02
CA ALA A 80 0.84 30.06 12.59
C ALA A 80 2.34 29.93 12.28
N GLN A 81 3.18 30.79 12.88
CA GLN A 81 4.62 30.75 12.73
C GLN A 81 5.24 29.46 13.31
N TRP A 82 4.88 29.05 14.53
CA TRP A 82 5.47 27.88 15.20
C TRP A 82 5.08 26.56 14.56
N LEU A 83 3.82 26.43 14.12
CA LEU A 83 3.31 25.20 13.53
C LEU A 83 3.48 25.13 12.01
N ALA A 84 4.01 26.21 11.42
CA ALA A 84 4.12 26.41 9.98
C ALA A 84 2.77 26.12 9.29
N LEU A 85 1.71 26.73 9.84
CA LEU A 85 0.36 26.70 9.30
C LEU A 85 0.03 28.05 8.66
N PRO A 86 -0.81 28.08 7.61
CA PRO A 86 -1.29 29.35 7.08
C PRO A 86 -2.05 30.13 8.16
N LEU A 87 -1.77 31.43 8.28
CA LEU A 87 -2.42 32.28 9.26
C LEU A 87 -3.94 32.27 9.11
N GLU A 88 -4.43 32.34 7.88
CA GLU A 88 -5.86 32.28 7.56
C GLU A 88 -6.52 31.02 8.16
N THR A 89 -5.84 29.88 8.08
CA THR A 89 -6.31 28.61 8.62
C THR A 89 -6.39 28.63 10.16
N VAL A 90 -5.39 29.21 10.83
CA VAL A 90 -5.39 29.36 12.28
C VAL A 90 -6.49 30.33 12.74
N GLN A 91 -6.72 31.40 11.99
CA GLN A 91 -7.77 32.38 12.27
C GLN A 91 -9.18 31.79 12.08
N GLN A 92 -9.39 31.03 11.00
CA GLN A 92 -10.64 30.28 10.79
C GLN A 92 -10.90 29.32 11.96
N LEU A 93 -9.87 28.60 12.39
CA LEU A 93 -9.96 27.70 13.53
C LEU A 93 -10.30 28.42 14.84
N ALA A 94 -9.72 29.60 15.07
CA ALA A 94 -10.06 30.43 16.22
C ALA A 94 -11.54 30.87 16.20
N ASN A 95 -12.04 31.29 15.04
CA ASN A 95 -13.44 31.67 14.86
C ASN A 95 -14.39 30.47 15.07
N GLU A 96 -14.02 29.28 14.58
CA GLU A 96 -14.78 28.05 14.82
C GLU A 96 -14.86 27.67 16.31
N LEU A 97 -13.79 27.90 17.07
CA LEU A 97 -13.79 27.64 18.51
C LEU A 97 -14.65 28.66 19.28
N GLN A 98 -14.68 29.92 18.84
CA GLN A 98 -15.53 30.96 19.45
C GLN A 98 -17.01 30.76 19.17
N THR A 99 -17.36 30.22 18.00
CA THR A 99 -18.76 29.93 17.62
C THR A 99 -19.33 28.66 18.24
N LYS A 100 -18.45 27.78 18.74
CA LYS A 100 -18.82 26.54 19.45
C LYS A 100 -18.81 26.67 20.97
N ALA A 101 -18.28 27.77 21.50
CA ALA A 101 -18.31 28.12 22.93
C ALA A 101 -19.63 28.82 23.29
#